data_AF-A0A370CLL7-F1
#
_entry.id   AF-A0A370CLL7-F1
#
_cell.length_a   1.000
_cell.length_b   1.000
_cell.length_c   1.000
_cell.angle_alpha   90.00
_cell.angle_beta   90.00
_cell.angle_gamma   90.00
#
_symmetry.space_group_name_H-M   'P 1'
#
loop_
_entity.id
_entity.type
_entity.pdbx_description
1 polymer ?
#
loop_
_entity_poly.entity_id
_entity_poly.type
_entity_poly.pdbx_seq_one_letter_code
_entity_poly.pdbx_strand_id
1 'polypeptide(L)'
;MPKNRLVLKLSVLPLVLLGCCTWMNKVLASAYLPPRLSVDANAGGSATVGRADLMLSLEGDEQHNLYFDPQAAYGSDEQWYADLGLGYRWIENDAAILGWYVFASRTHVENQAGFWIANPGVEVLGSRWDARINGYIPVAGRSDGIGVFQFNQSRQVVFSGHTRRIVTTYVTGDETQQIGNGVDAKVGYQVFRDVPLKAYLGGYFFNIPNADNVRGGAAGLEYWFDRNVKAFVNYTYDNLQYNTVVGGLAVSFGGVDEPRADPALSERLTDPVERYLANLGHGSGIPSDTELTNLQTGRRSVLSNQSINNLPDGDSSEIETSSVAFFSQTGKPNNGGVGLSMANCTFENPCGPTDFTQTGVNTLNTLLPNTVMFFNGGTYPATNGSSALSLNNGQGVFGMNANYSAAASGAARPQFNGAFLLAGNNTLDSLILNNSLGASTIAIGSNGGRNLVINNSNIGSVATPYAEAMNLVNASASLTASNINIASQASLGSGIFLSGSSLVVQSSNISLVNASSASPVGISLTNNSLLTLADTSLNVTNTGSSANAIAIQVQGNSTAVINNTDIAVNSVNQQTSVGFFVPDTVSDIEMKGGSLTVVGTANSTLFINFAPPENVVFSGVSCRLNGSIVVNCIP
;
A
#
# COMPACT_ATOMS: atom_id res chain seq x y z
N MET A 1 11.10 -1.05 -32.84
CA MET A 1 10.23 -0.83 -34.01
C MET A 1 8.79 -1.00 -33.55
N PRO A 2 7.96 0.05 -33.47
CA PRO A 2 6.58 -0.12 -33.03
C PRO A 2 5.75 -0.63 -34.22
N LYS A 3 5.20 -1.84 -34.08
CA LYS A 3 4.12 -2.32 -34.94
C LYS A 3 2.89 -1.49 -34.59
N ASN A 4 2.51 -0.56 -35.46
CA ASN A 4 1.21 0.11 -35.40
C ASN A 4 0.12 -0.96 -35.55
N ARG A 5 -0.46 -1.41 -34.43
CA ARG A 5 -1.73 -2.13 -34.43
C ARG A 5 -2.81 -1.10 -34.75
N LEU A 6 -3.48 -1.30 -35.89
CA LEU A 6 -4.66 -0.56 -36.29
C LEU A 6 -5.76 -0.89 -35.27
N VAL A 7 -5.93 -0.06 -34.24
CA VAL A 7 -7.08 -0.12 -33.34
C VAL A 7 -8.26 0.40 -34.14
N LEU A 8 -9.04 -0.52 -34.73
CA LEU A 8 -10.31 -0.21 -35.34
C LEU A 8 -11.25 0.20 -34.19
N LYS A 9 -11.31 1.50 -33.86
CA LYS A 9 -12.27 2.03 -32.91
C LYS A 9 -13.68 1.68 -33.41
N LEU A 10 -14.32 0.77 -32.68
CA LEU A 10 -15.60 0.13 -33.01
C LEU A 10 -16.80 1.08 -32.82
N SER A 11 -16.67 2.36 -33.16
CA SER A 11 -17.75 3.35 -33.07
C SER A 11 -18.66 3.36 -34.31
N VAL A 12 -18.46 2.45 -35.27
CA VAL A 12 -19.13 2.48 -36.58
C VAL A 12 -20.00 1.24 -36.84
N LEU A 13 -19.90 0.18 -36.04
CA LEU A 13 -20.69 -1.04 -36.24
C LEU A 13 -22.22 -0.86 -36.05
N PRO A 14 -22.73 -0.03 -35.12
CA PRO A 14 -24.18 0.18 -35.01
C PRO A 14 -24.74 0.88 -36.25
N LEU A 15 -23.97 1.75 -36.90
CA LEU A 15 -24.41 2.51 -38.06
C LEU A 15 -24.40 1.69 -39.37
N VAL A 16 -23.50 0.71 -39.50
CA VAL A 16 -23.42 -0.13 -40.71
C VAL A 16 -24.52 -1.21 -40.72
N LEU A 17 -24.91 -1.73 -39.54
CA LEU A 17 -26.05 -2.66 -39.42
C LEU A 17 -27.41 -1.94 -39.61
N LEU A 18 -27.55 -0.70 -39.14
CA LEU A 18 -28.73 0.13 -39.42
C LEU A 18 -28.81 0.59 -40.88
N GLY A 19 -27.66 0.82 -41.55
CA GLY A 19 -27.60 1.24 -42.95
C GLY A 19 -28.05 0.17 -43.95
N CYS A 20 -27.76 -1.10 -43.66
CA CYS A 20 -28.12 -2.22 -44.55
C CYS A 20 -29.64 -2.48 -44.61
N CYS A 21 -30.39 -2.09 -43.56
CA CYS A 21 -31.84 -2.27 -43.50
C CYS A 21 -32.62 -1.46 -44.54
N THR A 22 -32.05 -0.35 -45.05
CA THR A 22 -32.76 0.50 -46.04
C THR A 22 -32.72 -0.04 -47.47
N TRP A 23 -31.88 -1.05 -47.76
CA TRP A 23 -31.71 -1.63 -49.09
C TRP A 23 -32.43 -2.97 -49.32
N MET A 24 -33.05 -3.57 -48.30
CA MET A 24 -33.71 -4.89 -48.43
C MET A 24 -35.19 -4.85 -48.82
N ASN A 25 -35.82 -3.68 -48.95
CA ASN A 25 -37.25 -3.54 -49.30
C ASN A 25 -37.62 -3.92 -50.76
N LYS A 26 -36.71 -4.50 -51.56
CA LYS A 26 -36.99 -4.84 -52.96
C LYS A 26 -36.66 -6.26 -53.41
N VAL A 27 -36.35 -7.18 -52.50
CA VAL A 27 -36.05 -8.57 -52.87
C VAL A 27 -36.85 -9.50 -51.96
N LEU A 28 -38.07 -9.87 -52.40
CA LEU A 28 -38.51 -11.25 -52.64
C LEU A 28 -40.03 -11.39 -52.60
N ALA A 29 -40.58 -11.80 -53.74
CA ALA A 29 -41.86 -12.44 -53.84
C ALA A 29 -41.70 -13.93 -53.44
N SER A 30 -42.53 -14.40 -52.51
CA SER A 30 -43.14 -15.73 -52.48
C SER A 30 -42.30 -17.02 -52.28
N ALA A 31 -41.04 -17.01 -51.81
CA ALA A 31 -40.32 -18.29 -51.59
C ALA A 31 -39.35 -18.36 -50.40
N TYR A 32 -39.30 -17.35 -49.52
CA TYR A 32 -38.35 -17.33 -48.40
C TYR A 32 -39.01 -16.84 -47.12
N LEU A 33 -38.63 -17.43 -45.99
CA LEU A 33 -39.05 -16.95 -44.67
C LEU A 33 -38.43 -15.55 -44.41
N PRO A 34 -39.18 -14.65 -43.75
CA PRO A 34 -38.71 -13.30 -43.47
C PRO A 34 -37.46 -13.32 -42.56
N PRO A 35 -36.48 -12.42 -42.80
CA PRO A 35 -35.30 -12.32 -41.94
C PRO A 35 -35.68 -11.89 -40.52
N ARG A 36 -34.90 -12.32 -39.52
CA ARG A 36 -35.15 -12.01 -38.10
C ARG A 36 -33.92 -11.38 -37.46
N LEU A 37 -34.09 -10.21 -36.87
CA LEU A 37 -33.08 -9.53 -36.05
C LEU A 37 -33.50 -9.62 -34.58
N SER A 38 -32.60 -10.02 -33.69
CA SER A 38 -32.80 -9.89 -32.24
C SER A 38 -31.62 -9.18 -31.62
N VAL A 39 -31.91 -8.34 -30.63
CA VAL A 39 -30.93 -7.61 -29.84
C VAL A 39 -31.32 -7.71 -28.37
N ASP A 40 -30.38 -8.07 -27.50
CA ASP A 40 -30.60 -8.08 -26.06
C ASP A 40 -29.50 -7.34 -25.30
N ALA A 41 -29.88 -6.85 -24.12
CA ALA A 41 -28.97 -6.25 -23.16
C ALA A 41 -29.29 -6.78 -21.76
N ASN A 42 -28.25 -7.18 -21.03
CA ASN A 42 -28.38 -7.72 -19.67
C ASN A 42 -27.30 -7.19 -18.73
N ALA A 43 -27.61 -7.22 -17.42
CA ALA A 43 -26.73 -6.83 -16.33
C ALA A 43 -26.99 -7.70 -15.09
N GLY A 44 -26.06 -7.69 -14.14
CA GLY A 44 -26.18 -8.38 -12.84
C GLY A 44 -25.10 -9.42 -12.55
N GLY A 45 -24.37 -9.86 -13.59
CA GLY A 45 -23.14 -10.64 -13.44
C GLY A 45 -21.91 -9.73 -13.30
N SER A 46 -20.76 -10.22 -13.76
CA SER A 46 -19.50 -9.48 -13.73
C SER A 46 -19.46 -8.28 -14.70
N ALA A 47 -20.32 -8.28 -15.73
CA ALA A 47 -20.39 -7.23 -16.74
C ALA A 47 -21.83 -6.90 -17.15
N THR A 48 -21.99 -5.75 -17.81
CA THR A 48 -23.15 -5.46 -18.64
C THR A 48 -22.86 -5.92 -20.06
N VAL A 49 -23.75 -6.71 -20.65
CA VAL A 49 -23.53 -7.37 -21.95
C VAL A 49 -24.63 -6.97 -22.92
N GLY A 50 -24.22 -6.59 -24.14
CA GLY A 50 -25.12 -6.45 -25.29
C GLY A 50 -24.86 -7.55 -26.31
N ARG A 51 -25.91 -8.17 -26.84
CA ARG A 51 -25.85 -9.22 -27.86
C ARG A 51 -26.81 -8.91 -29.00
N ALA A 52 -26.45 -9.33 -30.21
CA ALA A 52 -27.30 -9.28 -31.38
C ALA A 52 -27.12 -10.50 -32.27
N ASP A 53 -28.18 -10.92 -32.95
CA ASP A 53 -28.15 -11.93 -34.01
C ASP A 53 -29.10 -11.61 -35.16
N LEU A 54 -28.75 -12.04 -36.37
CA LEU A 54 -29.52 -11.83 -37.59
C LEU A 54 -29.68 -13.15 -38.34
N MET A 55 -30.87 -13.74 -38.31
CA MET A 55 -31.18 -14.95 -39.07
C MET A 55 -31.70 -14.60 -40.46
N LEU A 56 -31.02 -15.11 -41.48
CA LEU A 56 -31.38 -14.98 -42.89
C LEU A 56 -31.75 -16.35 -43.45
N SER A 57 -32.99 -16.51 -43.91
CA SER A 57 -33.40 -17.71 -44.64
C SER A 57 -32.75 -17.72 -46.02
N LEU A 58 -31.93 -18.74 -46.28
CA LEU A 58 -31.29 -18.97 -47.58
C LEU A 58 -32.18 -19.81 -48.49
N GLU A 59 -33.01 -20.66 -47.90
CA GLU A 59 -34.01 -21.53 -48.54
C GLU A 59 -34.99 -21.96 -47.44
N GLY A 60 -36.30 -21.81 -47.65
CA GLY A 60 -37.26 -22.25 -46.64
C GLY A 60 -38.70 -21.83 -46.91
N ASP A 61 -39.61 -22.60 -46.31
CA ASP A 61 -41.06 -22.42 -46.35
C ASP A 61 -41.66 -22.72 -44.97
N GLU A 62 -42.96 -22.99 -44.89
CA GLU A 62 -43.65 -23.31 -43.63
C GLU A 62 -43.22 -24.64 -43.00
N GLN A 63 -42.43 -25.48 -43.69
CA GLN A 63 -42.01 -26.80 -43.25
C GLN A 63 -40.51 -26.90 -42.98
N HIS A 64 -39.67 -26.04 -43.57
CA HIS A 64 -38.22 -26.10 -43.39
C HIS A 64 -37.53 -24.75 -43.56
N ASN A 65 -36.33 -24.62 -43.01
CA ASN A 65 -35.52 -23.41 -43.09
C ASN A 65 -34.01 -23.75 -43.06
N LEU A 66 -33.33 -23.56 -44.20
CA LEU A 66 -31.88 -23.42 -44.29
C LEU A 66 -31.53 -21.96 -44.04
N TYR A 67 -30.71 -21.68 -43.03
CA TYR A 67 -30.44 -20.32 -42.60
C TYR A 67 -28.96 -20.03 -42.38
N PHE A 68 -28.61 -18.76 -42.56
CA PHE A 68 -27.35 -18.15 -42.16
C PHE A 68 -27.59 -17.22 -40.97
N ASP A 69 -26.70 -17.24 -39.98
CA ASP A 69 -26.90 -16.55 -38.70
C ASP A 69 -25.59 -15.97 -38.14
N PRO A 70 -25.24 -14.70 -38.46
CA PRO A 70 -24.23 -13.95 -37.76
C PRO A 70 -24.70 -13.50 -36.37
N GLN A 71 -23.87 -13.72 -35.35
CA GLN A 71 -24.12 -13.30 -33.97
C GLN A 71 -22.92 -12.57 -33.39
N ALA A 72 -23.16 -11.62 -32.49
CA ALA A 72 -22.08 -10.98 -31.74
C ALA A 72 -22.54 -10.57 -30.34
N ALA A 73 -21.61 -10.56 -29.39
CA ALA A 73 -21.81 -9.93 -28.09
C ALA A 73 -20.58 -9.14 -27.64
N TYR A 74 -20.80 -8.12 -26.83
CA TYR A 74 -19.76 -7.31 -26.21
C TYR A 74 -20.14 -6.98 -24.77
N GLY A 75 -19.19 -7.17 -23.85
CA GLY A 75 -19.36 -6.91 -22.43
C GLY A 75 -18.53 -5.72 -21.95
N SER A 76 -18.98 -5.08 -20.86
CA SER A 76 -18.21 -4.04 -20.18
C SER A 76 -16.91 -4.53 -19.53
N ASP A 77 -16.69 -5.85 -19.50
CA ASP A 77 -15.44 -6.52 -19.11
C ASP A 77 -14.42 -6.59 -20.27
N GLU A 78 -14.66 -5.86 -21.36
CA GLU A 78 -13.86 -5.87 -22.60
C GLU A 78 -13.78 -7.22 -23.31
N GLN A 79 -14.59 -8.18 -22.87
CA GLN A 79 -14.75 -9.47 -23.52
C GLN A 79 -15.80 -9.38 -24.62
N TRP A 80 -15.69 -10.24 -25.63
CA TRP A 80 -16.62 -10.26 -26.75
C TRP A 80 -16.55 -11.58 -27.53
N TYR A 81 -17.58 -11.86 -28.31
CA TYR A 81 -17.51 -12.88 -29.37
C TYR A 81 -18.20 -12.41 -30.65
N ALA A 82 -17.76 -12.97 -31.77
CA ALA A 82 -18.39 -12.81 -33.08
C ALA A 82 -18.44 -14.17 -33.77
N ASP A 83 -19.64 -14.57 -34.17
CA ASP A 83 -19.94 -15.88 -34.71
C ASP A 83 -20.57 -15.77 -36.09
N LEU A 84 -20.28 -16.76 -36.93
CA LEU A 84 -20.93 -16.97 -38.21
C LEU A 84 -21.48 -18.40 -38.24
N GLY A 85 -22.81 -18.52 -38.33
CA GLY A 85 -23.51 -19.80 -38.29
C GLY A 85 -24.20 -20.17 -39.59
N LEU A 86 -24.29 -21.47 -39.81
CA LEU A 86 -25.18 -22.09 -40.80
C LEU A 86 -25.99 -23.18 -40.10
N GLY A 87 -27.28 -23.26 -40.39
CA GLY A 87 -28.14 -24.30 -39.82
C GLY A 87 -29.32 -24.66 -40.68
N TYR A 88 -29.96 -25.77 -40.32
CA TYR A 88 -31.13 -26.30 -41.01
C TYR A 88 -32.16 -26.75 -39.98
N ARG A 89 -33.42 -26.36 -40.21
CA ARG A 89 -34.61 -26.77 -39.43
C ARG A 89 -35.64 -27.40 -40.34
N TRP A 90 -36.32 -28.44 -39.87
CA TRP A 90 -37.49 -28.99 -40.56
C TRP A 90 -38.53 -29.49 -39.56
N ILE A 91 -39.80 -29.46 -39.95
CA ILE A 91 -40.91 -29.99 -39.18
C ILE A 91 -41.04 -31.49 -39.46
N GLU A 92 -40.97 -32.30 -38.41
CA GLU A 92 -41.08 -33.75 -38.47
C GLU A 92 -42.47 -34.19 -37.98
N ASN A 93 -43.25 -34.80 -38.89
CA ASN A 93 -44.59 -35.35 -38.62
C ASN A 93 -45.56 -34.38 -37.93
N ASP A 94 -45.48 -33.07 -38.25
CA ASP A 94 -46.25 -31.99 -37.60
C ASP A 94 -46.16 -31.99 -36.06
N ALA A 95 -45.13 -32.63 -35.49
CA ALA A 95 -45.01 -32.86 -34.05
C ALA A 95 -43.93 -31.98 -33.41
N ALA A 96 -42.80 -31.79 -34.08
CA ALA A 96 -41.70 -30.95 -33.63
C ALA A 96 -40.84 -30.49 -34.80
N ILE A 97 -40.13 -29.38 -34.61
CA ILE A 97 -38.99 -29.01 -35.44
C ILE A 97 -37.78 -29.79 -34.95
N LEU A 98 -37.05 -30.39 -35.88
CA LEU A 98 -35.69 -30.88 -35.66
C LEU A 98 -34.72 -29.93 -36.35
N GLY A 99 -33.57 -29.67 -35.71
CA GLY A 99 -32.58 -28.78 -36.27
C GLY A 99 -31.16 -29.14 -35.89
N TRP A 100 -30.24 -28.76 -36.77
CA TRP A 100 -28.80 -28.80 -36.52
C TRP A 100 -28.13 -27.54 -37.07
N TYR A 101 -27.01 -27.15 -36.47
CA TYR A 101 -26.25 -25.99 -36.88
C TYR A 101 -24.78 -26.11 -36.50
N VAL A 102 -23.96 -25.28 -37.14
CA VAL A 102 -22.55 -25.10 -36.78
C VAL A 102 -22.17 -23.64 -36.87
N PHE A 103 -21.44 -23.16 -35.87
CA PHE A 103 -20.90 -21.80 -35.82
C PHE A 103 -19.38 -21.83 -35.81
N ALA A 104 -18.78 -20.93 -36.58
CA ALA A 104 -17.38 -20.53 -36.42
C ALA A 104 -17.35 -19.24 -35.58
N SER A 105 -16.67 -19.30 -34.44
CA SER A 105 -16.65 -18.24 -33.44
C SER A 105 -15.25 -17.70 -33.23
N ARG A 106 -15.12 -16.37 -33.22
CA ARG A 106 -13.96 -15.68 -32.66
C ARG A 106 -14.37 -15.10 -31.32
N THR A 107 -13.76 -15.57 -30.24
CA THR A 107 -14.01 -15.07 -28.88
C THR A 107 -12.76 -14.38 -28.34
N HIS A 108 -12.98 -13.36 -27.54
CA HIS A 108 -11.97 -12.63 -26.79
C HIS A 108 -12.37 -12.67 -25.32
N VAL A 109 -11.56 -13.34 -24.52
CA VAL A 109 -11.83 -13.63 -23.10
C VAL A 109 -11.01 -12.69 -22.21
N GLU A 110 -10.91 -13.01 -20.93
CA GLU A 110 -10.08 -12.27 -19.96
C GLU A 110 -8.62 -12.12 -20.44
N ASN A 111 -7.93 -11.09 -19.95
CA ASN A 111 -6.55 -10.73 -20.31
C ASN A 111 -6.31 -10.44 -21.80
N GLN A 112 -7.37 -10.08 -22.51
CA GLN A 112 -7.35 -9.80 -23.95
C GLN A 112 -6.88 -10.96 -24.84
N ALA A 113 -7.02 -12.19 -24.34
CA ALA A 113 -6.67 -13.40 -25.07
C ALA A 113 -7.75 -13.77 -26.08
N GLY A 114 -7.34 -14.19 -27.27
CA GLY A 114 -8.27 -14.40 -28.38
C GLY A 114 -8.25 -15.81 -28.98
N PHE A 115 -9.41 -16.46 -29.05
CA PHE A 115 -9.53 -17.86 -29.48
C PHE A 115 -10.51 -18.08 -30.63
N TRP A 116 -10.27 -19.13 -31.42
CA TRP A 116 -11.19 -19.61 -32.45
C TRP A 116 -11.87 -20.89 -31.99
N ILE A 117 -13.19 -20.93 -32.06
CA ILE A 117 -14.02 -22.03 -31.57
C ILE A 117 -14.95 -22.48 -32.69
N ALA A 118 -15.01 -23.79 -32.92
CA ALA A 118 -16.09 -24.41 -33.66
C ALA A 118 -17.19 -24.83 -32.68
N ASN A 119 -18.44 -24.50 -33.01
CA ASN A 119 -19.58 -24.73 -32.15
C ASN A 119 -20.73 -25.40 -32.89
N PRO A 120 -20.73 -26.74 -32.98
CA PRO A 120 -21.87 -27.51 -33.48
C PRO A 120 -22.97 -27.63 -32.42
N GLY A 121 -24.22 -27.72 -32.87
CA GLY A 121 -25.36 -27.97 -32.00
C GLY A 121 -26.53 -28.62 -32.71
N VAL A 122 -27.43 -29.18 -31.90
CA VAL A 122 -28.70 -29.77 -32.32
C VAL A 122 -29.83 -29.26 -31.44
N GLU A 123 -31.02 -29.16 -32.01
CA GLU A 123 -32.20 -28.68 -31.31
C GLU A 123 -33.47 -29.41 -31.73
N VAL A 124 -34.42 -29.48 -30.80
CA VAL A 124 -35.78 -29.97 -31.01
C VAL A 124 -36.74 -28.96 -30.42
N LEU A 125 -37.72 -28.49 -31.20
CA LEU A 125 -38.68 -27.48 -30.79
C LEU A 125 -40.11 -28.00 -30.99
N GLY A 126 -40.86 -28.17 -29.90
CA GLY A 126 -42.30 -28.39 -29.98
C GLY A 126 -43.06 -27.07 -30.11
N SER A 127 -44.38 -27.06 -29.96
CA SER A 127 -45.11 -25.79 -29.88
C SER A 127 -44.78 -25.02 -28.58
N ARG A 128 -44.74 -25.71 -27.43
CA ARG A 128 -44.59 -25.10 -26.10
C ARG A 128 -43.33 -25.51 -25.33
N TRP A 129 -42.39 -26.18 -25.99
CA TRP A 129 -41.16 -26.65 -25.37
C TRP A 129 -40.01 -26.65 -26.38
N ASP A 130 -38.78 -26.60 -25.89
CA ASP A 130 -37.58 -26.78 -26.71
C ASP A 130 -36.47 -27.44 -25.91
N ALA A 131 -35.62 -28.19 -26.60
CA ALA A 131 -34.44 -28.83 -26.04
C ALA A 131 -33.25 -28.64 -27.00
N ARG A 132 -32.08 -28.34 -26.44
CA ARG A 132 -30.88 -28.01 -27.23
C ARG A 132 -29.63 -28.56 -26.57
N ILE A 133 -28.66 -28.95 -27.39
CA ILE A 133 -27.32 -29.38 -26.95
C ILE A 133 -26.28 -28.74 -27.86
N ASN A 134 -25.24 -28.13 -27.26
CA ASN A 134 -24.15 -27.46 -27.97
C ASN A 134 -22.80 -28.01 -27.54
N GLY A 135 -21.86 -28.14 -28.48
CA GLY A 135 -20.45 -28.44 -28.20
C GLY A 135 -19.54 -27.25 -28.50
N TYR A 136 -18.49 -27.03 -27.72
CA TYR A 136 -17.52 -25.94 -27.90
C TYR A 136 -16.12 -26.54 -28.07
N ILE A 137 -15.51 -26.33 -29.24
CA ILE A 137 -14.24 -26.95 -29.61
C ILE A 137 -13.26 -25.87 -30.06
N PRO A 138 -12.22 -25.54 -29.27
CA PRO A 138 -11.15 -24.65 -29.71
C PRO A 138 -10.36 -25.27 -30.87
N VAL A 139 -10.24 -24.56 -31.99
CA VAL A 139 -9.65 -25.08 -33.25
C VAL A 139 -8.28 -24.46 -33.61
N ALA A 140 -7.91 -23.33 -33.01
CA ALA A 140 -6.64 -22.63 -33.28
C ALA A 140 -5.71 -22.59 -32.05
N GLY A 141 -5.85 -23.55 -31.15
CA GLY A 141 -5.15 -23.60 -29.86
C GLY A 141 -6.08 -23.31 -28.69
N ARG A 142 -5.57 -23.60 -27.48
CA ARG A 142 -6.28 -23.45 -26.20
C ARG A 142 -5.59 -22.47 -25.26
N SER A 143 -4.44 -21.94 -25.66
CA SER A 143 -3.57 -21.11 -24.82
C SER A 143 -3.17 -19.85 -25.59
N ASP A 144 -3.18 -18.70 -24.94
CA ASP A 144 -2.66 -17.44 -25.46
C ASP A 144 -1.73 -16.79 -24.42
N GLY A 145 -0.55 -16.35 -24.84
CA GLY A 145 0.49 -15.85 -23.93
C GLY A 145 0.24 -14.40 -23.54
N ILE A 146 0.23 -14.12 -22.23
CA ILE A 146 0.03 -12.76 -21.69
C ILE A 146 1.38 -12.08 -21.52
N GLY A 147 2.33 -12.73 -20.83
CA GLY A 147 3.69 -12.23 -20.63
C GLY A 147 4.38 -12.75 -19.37
N VAL A 148 5.63 -12.30 -19.19
CA VAL A 148 6.49 -12.67 -18.05
C VAL A 148 6.42 -11.60 -16.98
N PHE A 149 6.10 -12.01 -15.75
CA PHE A 149 5.96 -11.15 -14.58
C PHE A 149 6.91 -11.57 -13.45
N GLN A 150 7.33 -10.59 -12.64
CA GLN A 150 8.20 -10.78 -11.48
C GLN A 150 7.50 -10.29 -10.21
N PHE A 151 7.42 -11.15 -9.19
CA PHE A 151 6.72 -10.88 -7.94
C PHE A 151 7.71 -10.88 -6.77
N ASN A 152 7.63 -9.88 -5.88
CA ASN A 152 8.43 -9.82 -4.66
C ASN A 152 7.85 -10.76 -3.61
N GLN A 153 8.61 -11.78 -3.19
CA GLN A 153 8.18 -12.72 -2.15
C GLN A 153 8.61 -12.28 -0.75
N SER A 154 9.89 -11.93 -0.57
CA SER A 154 10.41 -11.58 0.76
C SER A 154 11.61 -10.64 0.71
N ARG A 155 11.82 -9.89 1.81
CA ARG A 155 12.99 -9.00 2.00
C ARG A 155 13.56 -9.25 3.39
N GLN A 156 14.80 -9.70 3.48
CA GLN A 156 15.47 -10.04 4.74
C GLN A 156 16.80 -9.30 4.89
N VAL A 157 17.14 -8.93 6.13
CA VAL A 157 18.45 -8.35 6.48
C VAL A 157 19.38 -9.48 6.90
N VAL A 158 20.55 -9.56 6.27
CA VAL A 158 21.57 -10.57 6.58
C VAL A 158 22.87 -9.86 6.95
N PHE A 159 23.55 -10.37 7.98
CA PHE A 159 24.83 -9.85 8.43
C PHE A 159 25.94 -10.87 8.13
N SER A 160 27.11 -10.37 7.74
CA SER A 160 28.33 -11.18 7.70
C SER A 160 29.56 -10.30 7.90
N GLY A 161 30.44 -10.69 8.83
CA GLY A 161 31.60 -9.89 9.18
C GLY A 161 31.18 -8.51 9.69
N HIS A 162 31.69 -7.47 9.03
CA HIS A 162 31.35 -6.05 9.28
C HIS A 162 30.27 -5.49 8.34
N THR A 163 29.54 -6.36 7.62
CA THR A 163 28.62 -5.97 6.56
C THR A 163 27.17 -6.26 6.91
N ARG A 164 26.28 -5.30 6.61
CA ARG A 164 24.82 -5.48 6.55
C ARG A 164 24.38 -5.54 5.10
N ARG A 165 23.58 -6.57 4.75
CA ARG A 165 23.01 -6.79 3.42
C ARG A 165 21.51 -6.89 3.49
N ILE A 166 20.84 -6.52 2.41
CA ILE A 166 19.44 -6.86 2.19
C ILE A 166 19.37 -7.90 1.07
N VAL A 167 18.76 -9.05 1.39
CA VAL A 167 18.41 -10.08 0.42
C VAL A 167 16.95 -9.93 0.07
N THR A 168 16.65 -9.78 -1.22
CA THR A 168 15.29 -9.75 -1.75
C THR A 168 15.08 -10.94 -2.65
N THR A 169 13.97 -11.63 -2.42
CA THR A 169 13.63 -12.87 -3.08
C THR A 169 12.42 -12.68 -4.01
N TYR A 170 12.52 -13.18 -5.24
CA TYR A 170 11.53 -13.00 -6.30
C TYR A 170 11.02 -14.33 -6.89
N VAL A 171 9.78 -14.29 -7.40
CA VAL A 171 9.25 -15.32 -8.30
C VAL A 171 9.09 -14.73 -9.69
N THR A 172 9.65 -15.42 -10.70
CA THR A 172 9.41 -15.09 -12.11
C THR A 172 8.49 -16.14 -12.72
N GLY A 173 7.36 -15.71 -13.26
CA GLY A 173 6.41 -16.60 -13.93
C GLY A 173 5.93 -16.05 -15.27
N ASP A 174 5.59 -16.95 -16.18
CA ASP A 174 4.96 -16.67 -17.48
C ASP A 174 3.46 -16.98 -17.38
N GLU A 175 2.63 -16.00 -17.68
CA GLU A 175 1.18 -16.11 -17.60
C GLU A 175 0.58 -16.43 -18.98
N THR A 176 -0.31 -17.42 -19.00
CA THR A 176 -1.02 -17.85 -20.21
C THR A 176 -2.51 -17.96 -19.93
N GLN A 177 -3.34 -17.37 -20.79
CA GLN A 177 -4.79 -17.56 -20.72
C GLN A 177 -5.17 -18.88 -21.37
N GLN A 178 -6.02 -19.66 -20.72
CA GLN A 178 -6.45 -20.98 -21.16
C GLN A 178 -7.96 -21.05 -21.39
N ILE A 179 -8.37 -21.78 -22.42
CA ILE A 179 -9.77 -22.16 -22.67
C ILE A 179 -9.92 -23.67 -22.89
N GLY A 180 -11.15 -24.16 -22.69
CA GLY A 180 -11.45 -25.58 -22.73
C GLY A 180 -12.37 -26.02 -23.86
N ASN A 181 -12.39 -27.35 -24.10
CA ASN A 181 -13.54 -27.96 -24.76
C ASN A 181 -14.75 -27.87 -23.81
N GLY A 182 -15.94 -27.68 -24.34
CA GLY A 182 -17.14 -27.68 -23.52
C GLY A 182 -18.37 -28.27 -24.18
N VAL A 183 -19.40 -28.46 -23.37
CA VAL A 183 -20.75 -28.86 -23.80
C VAL A 183 -21.77 -28.16 -22.90
N ASP A 184 -22.89 -27.77 -23.47
CA ASP A 184 -24.08 -27.40 -22.69
C ASP A 184 -25.34 -28.07 -23.23
N ALA A 185 -26.33 -28.17 -22.36
CA ALA A 185 -27.67 -28.65 -22.69
C ALA A 185 -28.72 -27.84 -21.94
N LYS A 186 -29.84 -27.56 -22.61
CA LYS A 186 -30.95 -26.78 -22.06
C LYS A 186 -32.29 -27.35 -22.49
N VAL A 187 -33.26 -27.32 -21.58
CA VAL A 187 -34.67 -27.62 -21.87
C VAL A 187 -35.54 -26.46 -21.38
N GLY A 188 -36.40 -25.95 -22.25
CA GLY A 188 -37.35 -24.87 -21.99
C GLY A 188 -38.80 -25.34 -22.11
N TYR A 189 -39.69 -24.75 -21.32
CA TYR A 189 -41.12 -25.03 -21.35
C TYR A 189 -41.94 -23.77 -21.08
N GLN A 190 -43.04 -23.63 -21.81
CA GLN A 190 -44.01 -22.56 -21.66
C GLN A 190 -44.98 -22.87 -20.49
N VAL A 191 -44.80 -22.21 -19.34
CA VAL A 191 -45.37 -22.65 -18.06
C VAL A 191 -46.91 -22.65 -18.05
N PHE A 192 -47.51 -21.63 -18.64
CA PHE A 192 -48.97 -21.50 -18.76
C PHE A 192 -49.37 -21.40 -20.22
N ARG A 193 -50.57 -21.91 -20.55
CA ARG A 193 -51.03 -22.02 -21.94
C ARG A 193 -51.25 -20.67 -22.61
N ASP A 194 -51.84 -19.72 -21.89
CA ASP A 194 -52.25 -18.42 -22.44
C ASP A 194 -51.39 -17.27 -21.92
N VAL A 195 -50.27 -17.58 -21.23
CA VAL A 195 -49.34 -16.58 -20.72
C VAL A 195 -47.98 -16.81 -21.39
N PRO A 196 -47.38 -15.77 -22.00
CA PRO A 196 -46.09 -15.87 -22.67
C PRO A 196 -44.90 -15.88 -21.67
N LEU A 197 -44.98 -16.73 -20.64
CA LEU A 197 -43.93 -17.05 -19.68
C LEU A 197 -43.28 -18.42 -19.95
N LYS A 198 -42.01 -18.40 -20.37
CA LYS A 198 -41.15 -19.58 -20.55
C LYS A 198 -40.22 -19.72 -19.35
N ALA A 199 -40.05 -20.95 -18.85
CA ALA A 199 -39.01 -21.30 -17.90
C ALA A 199 -38.04 -22.29 -18.55
N TYR A 200 -36.76 -22.27 -18.18
CA TYR A 200 -35.80 -23.26 -18.64
C TYR A 200 -34.87 -23.74 -17.51
N LEU A 201 -34.32 -24.92 -17.73
CA LEU A 201 -33.26 -25.51 -16.93
C LEU A 201 -32.19 -26.08 -17.86
N GLY A 202 -30.93 -26.03 -17.43
CA GLY A 202 -29.82 -26.58 -18.19
C GLY A 202 -28.58 -26.83 -17.35
N GLY A 203 -27.57 -27.40 -17.99
CA GLY A 203 -26.28 -27.67 -17.39
C GLY A 203 -25.16 -27.63 -18.41
N TYR A 204 -23.94 -27.42 -17.94
CA TYR A 204 -22.76 -27.26 -18.78
C TYR A 204 -21.50 -27.82 -18.12
N PHE A 205 -20.54 -28.17 -18.96
CA PHE A 205 -19.23 -28.69 -18.57
C PHE A 205 -18.15 -28.15 -19.50
N PHE A 206 -17.05 -27.64 -18.96
CA PHE A 206 -15.85 -27.24 -19.71
C PHE A 206 -14.58 -27.85 -19.10
N ASN A 207 -13.70 -28.37 -19.95
CA ASN A 207 -12.39 -28.90 -19.58
C ASN A 207 -11.30 -27.93 -20.02
N ILE A 208 -10.89 -27.06 -19.08
CA ILE A 208 -9.82 -26.08 -19.27
C ILE A 208 -8.48 -26.73 -18.86
N PRO A 209 -7.45 -26.73 -19.73
CA PRO A 209 -6.15 -27.29 -19.39
C PRO A 209 -5.54 -26.62 -18.16
N ASN A 210 -4.92 -27.43 -17.28
CA ASN A 210 -4.18 -26.96 -16.10
C ASN A 210 -5.01 -26.16 -15.07
N ALA A 211 -6.33 -26.16 -15.22
CA ALA A 211 -7.31 -25.59 -14.30
C ALA A 211 -8.36 -26.64 -13.91
N ASP A 212 -9.17 -26.32 -12.91
CA ASP A 212 -10.31 -27.17 -12.57
C ASP A 212 -11.36 -27.14 -13.68
N ASN A 213 -11.96 -28.29 -13.97
CA ASN A 213 -13.06 -28.34 -14.93
C ASN A 213 -14.22 -27.48 -14.44
N VAL A 214 -14.81 -26.65 -15.31
CA VAL A 214 -16.00 -25.87 -14.99
C VAL A 214 -17.23 -26.76 -15.12
N ARG A 215 -18.04 -26.86 -14.07
CA ARG A 215 -19.29 -27.64 -14.08
C ARG A 215 -20.38 -26.80 -13.45
N GLY A 216 -21.48 -26.61 -14.16
CA GLY A 216 -22.54 -25.76 -13.67
C GLY A 216 -23.93 -26.12 -14.13
N GLY A 217 -24.88 -25.51 -13.43
CA GLY A 217 -26.30 -25.55 -13.73
C GLY A 217 -26.83 -24.16 -14.02
N ALA A 218 -27.90 -24.08 -14.80
CA ALA A 218 -28.57 -22.85 -15.14
C ALA A 218 -30.08 -23.00 -15.02
N ALA A 219 -30.73 -21.93 -14.60
CA ALA A 219 -32.18 -21.78 -14.60
C ALA A 219 -32.55 -20.38 -15.08
N GLY A 220 -33.67 -20.24 -15.79
CA GLY A 220 -34.12 -18.91 -16.19
C GLY A 220 -35.59 -18.82 -16.50
N LEU A 221 -36.05 -17.58 -16.51
CA LEU A 221 -37.42 -17.18 -16.81
C LEU A 221 -37.39 -16.13 -17.92
N GLU A 222 -38.28 -16.27 -18.88
CA GLU A 222 -38.45 -15.34 -19.99
C GLU A 222 -39.93 -14.98 -20.12
N TYR A 223 -40.22 -13.68 -20.20
CA TYR A 223 -41.57 -13.17 -20.34
C TYR A 223 -41.64 -12.23 -21.55
N TRP A 224 -42.50 -12.56 -22.52
CA TRP A 224 -42.77 -11.66 -23.64
C TRP A 224 -43.92 -10.71 -23.31
N PHE A 225 -43.69 -9.41 -23.41
CA PHE A 225 -44.75 -8.41 -23.25
C PHE A 225 -45.64 -8.35 -24.48
N ASP A 226 -45.04 -8.55 -25.65
CA ASP A 226 -45.69 -8.62 -26.95
C ASP A 226 -44.83 -9.48 -27.91
N ARG A 227 -45.10 -9.40 -29.22
CA ARG A 227 -44.37 -10.18 -30.23
C ARG A 227 -42.90 -9.76 -30.38
N ASN A 228 -42.53 -8.56 -29.93
CA ASN A 228 -41.24 -7.92 -30.15
C ASN A 228 -40.39 -7.82 -28.88
N VAL A 229 -40.98 -7.62 -27.69
CA VAL A 229 -40.24 -7.28 -26.47
C VAL A 229 -40.32 -8.40 -25.43
N LYS A 230 -39.15 -8.80 -24.92
CA LYS A 230 -38.98 -9.84 -23.89
C LYS A 230 -38.18 -9.31 -22.70
N ALA A 231 -38.61 -9.62 -21.49
CA ALA A 231 -37.77 -9.56 -20.29
C ALA A 231 -37.29 -10.95 -19.91
N PHE A 232 -36.10 -11.06 -19.35
CA PHE A 232 -35.57 -12.32 -18.86
C PHE A 232 -34.75 -12.16 -17.59
N VAL A 233 -34.70 -13.24 -16.82
CA VAL A 233 -33.81 -13.40 -15.66
C VAL A 233 -33.21 -14.79 -15.72
N ASN A 234 -31.89 -14.88 -15.59
CA ASN A 234 -31.14 -16.13 -15.60
C ASN A 234 -30.29 -16.22 -14.34
N TYR A 235 -30.17 -17.43 -13.81
CA TYR A 235 -29.30 -17.78 -12.70
C TYR A 235 -28.40 -18.94 -13.11
N THR A 236 -27.10 -18.82 -12.84
CA THR A 236 -26.13 -19.91 -13.01
C THR A 236 -25.34 -20.12 -11.73
N TYR A 237 -24.90 -21.36 -11.55
CA TYR A 237 -23.94 -21.73 -10.52
C TYR A 237 -22.90 -22.71 -11.07
N ASP A 238 -21.62 -22.38 -10.90
CA ASP A 238 -20.50 -23.28 -11.15
C ASP A 238 -19.33 -23.04 -10.19
N ASN A 239 -18.25 -23.81 -10.35
CA ASN A 239 -17.05 -23.76 -9.52
C ASN A 239 -16.00 -22.71 -9.96
N LEU A 240 -16.28 -21.90 -10.99
CA LEU A 240 -15.41 -20.83 -11.46
C LEU A 240 -16.00 -19.45 -11.10
N GLN A 241 -17.22 -19.18 -11.53
CA GLN A 241 -17.96 -17.92 -11.35
C GLN A 241 -18.87 -17.92 -10.11
N TYR A 242 -19.09 -19.08 -9.48
CA TYR A 242 -20.03 -19.24 -8.37
C TYR A 242 -21.43 -18.77 -8.77
N ASN A 243 -22.09 -17.93 -7.97
CA ASN A 243 -23.46 -17.48 -8.22
C ASN A 243 -23.48 -16.28 -9.16
N THR A 244 -24.08 -16.46 -10.33
CA THR A 244 -24.32 -15.37 -11.29
C THR A 244 -25.81 -15.21 -11.54
N VAL A 245 -26.33 -13.99 -11.39
CA VAL A 245 -27.71 -13.64 -11.72
C VAL A 245 -27.69 -12.52 -12.75
N VAL A 246 -28.28 -12.74 -13.93
CA VAL A 246 -28.42 -11.69 -14.95
C VAL A 246 -29.88 -11.43 -15.23
N GLY A 247 -30.24 -10.15 -15.37
CA GLY A 247 -31.55 -9.70 -15.81
C GLY A 247 -31.39 -8.80 -17.03
N GLY A 248 -32.33 -8.88 -17.97
CA GLY A 248 -32.22 -8.13 -19.21
C GLY A 248 -33.53 -7.96 -19.99
N LEU A 249 -33.41 -7.20 -21.06
CA LEU A 249 -34.45 -6.98 -22.06
C LEU A 249 -33.93 -7.40 -23.44
N ALA A 250 -34.80 -7.97 -24.25
CA ALA A 250 -34.54 -8.31 -25.64
C ALA A 250 -35.64 -7.72 -26.54
N VAL A 251 -35.24 -7.33 -27.75
CA VAL A 251 -36.14 -6.84 -28.79
C VAL A 251 -35.88 -7.62 -30.09
N SER A 252 -36.95 -8.15 -30.69
CA SER A 252 -36.92 -8.91 -31.93
C SER A 252 -37.78 -8.28 -33.02
N PHE A 253 -37.27 -8.27 -34.25
CA PHE A 253 -37.95 -7.75 -35.44
C PHE A 253 -37.88 -8.75 -36.59
N GLY A 254 -38.91 -8.75 -37.43
CA GLY A 254 -39.02 -9.72 -38.54
C GLY A 254 -39.28 -11.13 -38.03
N GLY A 255 -38.88 -12.13 -38.80
CA GLY A 255 -39.26 -13.53 -38.56
C GLY A 255 -40.74 -13.79 -38.86
N VAL A 256 -41.14 -15.05 -38.72
CA VAL A 256 -42.54 -15.45 -38.90
C VAL A 256 -43.37 -14.83 -37.76
N ASP A 257 -44.56 -14.31 -38.06
CA ASP A 257 -45.44 -13.72 -37.04
C ASP A 257 -45.94 -14.82 -36.12
N GLU A 258 -45.62 -14.73 -34.83
CA GLU A 258 -45.78 -15.86 -33.89
C GLU A 258 -46.49 -15.44 -32.58
N PRO A 259 -47.58 -16.12 -32.18
CA PRO A 259 -48.14 -16.02 -30.83
C PRO A 259 -47.14 -16.59 -29.81
N ARG A 260 -46.68 -15.78 -28.86
CA ARG A 260 -45.61 -16.17 -27.91
C ARG A 260 -46.00 -17.22 -26.86
N ALA A 261 -47.29 -17.45 -26.62
CA ALA A 261 -47.76 -18.37 -25.58
C ALA A 261 -48.04 -19.81 -26.09
N ASP A 262 -48.39 -19.97 -27.36
CA ASP A 262 -48.70 -21.26 -27.97
C ASP A 262 -48.46 -21.20 -29.49
N PRO A 263 -47.20 -20.96 -29.94
CA PRO A 263 -46.89 -20.81 -31.36
C PRO A 263 -47.05 -22.12 -32.12
N ALA A 264 -47.49 -22.05 -33.37
CA ALA A 264 -47.43 -23.16 -34.30
C ALA A 264 -45.98 -23.50 -34.65
N LEU A 265 -45.72 -24.72 -35.12
CA LEU A 265 -44.36 -25.15 -35.46
C LEU A 265 -43.76 -24.30 -36.60
N SER A 266 -44.54 -23.96 -37.64
CA SER A 266 -44.06 -23.13 -38.76
C SER A 266 -43.61 -21.73 -38.29
N GLU A 267 -44.24 -21.20 -37.25
CA GLU A 267 -43.94 -19.88 -36.69
C GLU A 267 -42.59 -19.86 -35.93
N ARG A 268 -42.16 -21.02 -35.41
CA ARG A 268 -40.89 -21.17 -34.68
C ARG A 268 -39.68 -21.41 -35.58
N LEU A 269 -39.85 -21.53 -36.90
CA LEU A 269 -38.74 -21.82 -37.83
C LEU A 269 -37.65 -20.72 -37.83
N THR A 270 -37.99 -19.51 -37.38
CA THR A 270 -37.08 -18.37 -37.27
C THR A 270 -36.63 -18.02 -35.84
N ASP A 271 -36.94 -18.89 -34.85
CA ASP A 271 -36.54 -18.72 -33.45
C ASP A 271 -35.02 -18.51 -33.29
N PRO A 272 -34.55 -17.71 -32.31
CA PRO A 272 -33.13 -17.60 -31.99
C PRO A 272 -32.45 -18.94 -31.73
N VAL A 273 -31.21 -19.07 -32.19
CA VAL A 273 -30.33 -20.18 -31.80
C VAL A 273 -29.74 -19.86 -30.43
N GLU A 274 -30.11 -20.63 -29.42
CA GLU A 274 -29.73 -20.41 -28.03
C GLU A 274 -28.49 -21.24 -27.65
N ARG A 275 -27.44 -20.56 -27.21
CA ARG A 275 -26.11 -21.09 -26.89
C ARG A 275 -25.47 -20.27 -25.76
N TYR A 276 -24.31 -20.73 -25.29
CA TYR A 276 -23.44 -20.09 -24.29
C TYR A 276 -24.06 -20.02 -22.89
N LEU A 277 -24.49 -21.18 -22.37
CA LEU A 277 -25.13 -21.26 -21.05
C LEU A 277 -24.15 -21.00 -19.89
N ALA A 278 -22.87 -21.27 -20.10
CA ALA A 278 -21.84 -21.34 -19.05
C ALA A 278 -21.19 -20.00 -18.67
N ASN A 279 -21.42 -18.94 -19.45
CA ASN A 279 -20.68 -17.69 -19.32
C ASN A 279 -21.61 -16.47 -19.37
N LEU A 280 -22.78 -16.59 -18.75
CA LEU A 280 -23.73 -15.48 -18.66
C LEU A 280 -23.14 -14.32 -17.86
N GLY A 281 -23.45 -13.09 -18.25
CA GLY A 281 -22.93 -11.90 -17.57
C GLY A 281 -21.49 -11.53 -17.93
N HIS A 282 -20.95 -12.14 -18.98
CA HIS A 282 -19.66 -11.83 -19.59
C HIS A 282 -19.82 -11.60 -21.09
N GLY A 283 -18.93 -10.80 -21.68
CA GLY A 283 -18.96 -10.54 -23.12
C GLY A 283 -18.51 -11.72 -23.99
N SER A 284 -17.73 -12.66 -23.45
CA SER A 284 -17.27 -13.85 -24.17
C SER A 284 -18.26 -15.01 -24.08
N GLY A 285 -18.20 -15.94 -25.03
CA GLY A 285 -19.15 -17.07 -25.06
C GLY A 285 -18.79 -18.23 -24.12
N ILE A 286 -17.52 -18.37 -23.72
CA ILE A 286 -17.03 -19.53 -22.97
C ILE A 286 -16.16 -19.10 -21.78
N PRO A 287 -16.11 -19.90 -20.70
CA PRO A 287 -15.21 -19.64 -19.58
C PRO A 287 -13.73 -19.79 -19.95
N SER A 288 -12.87 -19.09 -19.23
CA SER A 288 -11.41 -19.13 -19.35
C SER A 288 -10.75 -19.01 -17.98
N ASP A 289 -9.49 -19.44 -17.86
CA ASP A 289 -8.70 -19.30 -16.64
C ASP A 289 -7.24 -18.96 -16.95
N THR A 290 -6.51 -18.37 -16.00
CA THR A 290 -5.11 -17.96 -16.16
C THR A 290 -4.18 -18.97 -15.49
N GLU A 291 -3.26 -19.50 -16.28
CA GLU A 291 -2.19 -20.40 -15.84
C GLU A 291 -0.87 -19.63 -15.68
N LEU A 292 -0.24 -19.75 -14.51
CA LEU A 292 1.12 -19.31 -14.23
C LEU A 292 2.11 -20.47 -14.40
N THR A 293 3.10 -20.29 -15.28
CA THR A 293 4.24 -21.20 -15.42
C THR A 293 5.48 -20.57 -14.77
N ASN A 294 6.01 -21.19 -13.71
CA ASN A 294 7.27 -20.76 -13.13
C ASN A 294 8.42 -21.07 -14.10
N LEU A 295 9.16 -20.05 -14.53
CA LEU A 295 10.19 -20.18 -15.56
C LEU A 295 11.47 -20.88 -15.08
N GLN A 296 11.70 -20.96 -13.77
CA GLN A 296 12.87 -21.64 -13.20
C GLN A 296 12.66 -23.15 -13.05
N THR A 297 11.43 -23.57 -12.73
CA THR A 297 11.10 -24.98 -12.44
C THR A 297 10.27 -25.66 -13.52
N GLY A 298 9.67 -24.88 -14.41
CA GLY A 298 8.67 -25.36 -15.37
C GLY A 298 7.34 -25.77 -14.72
N ARG A 299 7.16 -25.52 -13.42
CA ARG A 299 5.94 -25.90 -12.68
C ARG A 299 4.79 -24.96 -13.04
N ARG A 300 3.64 -25.55 -13.33
CA ARG A 300 2.40 -24.88 -13.74
C ARG A 300 1.41 -24.82 -12.58
N SER A 301 0.72 -23.70 -12.40
CA SER A 301 -0.31 -23.49 -11.37
C SER A 301 -1.37 -22.51 -11.87
N VAL A 302 -2.61 -22.67 -11.40
CA VAL A 302 -3.67 -21.68 -11.62
C VAL A 302 -3.38 -20.43 -10.78
N LEU A 303 -3.59 -19.25 -11.36
CA LEU A 303 -3.53 -17.96 -10.69
C LEU A 303 -4.85 -17.68 -9.94
N SER A 304 -5.24 -18.58 -9.05
CA SER A 304 -6.30 -18.28 -8.07
C SER A 304 -5.65 -17.61 -6.84
N ASN A 305 -6.36 -16.67 -6.21
CA ASN A 305 -5.93 -15.88 -5.05
C ASN A 305 -5.46 -16.69 -3.81
N GLN A 306 -5.28 -18.01 -3.89
CA GLN A 306 -5.02 -18.90 -2.75
C GLN A 306 -3.70 -19.69 -2.77
N SER A 307 -2.79 -19.54 -3.74
CA SER A 307 -1.53 -20.34 -3.68
C SER A 307 -0.34 -19.76 -4.45
N ILE A 308 0.37 -18.79 -3.86
CA ILE A 308 1.74 -18.40 -4.27
C ILE A 308 2.80 -18.94 -3.28
N ASN A 309 2.42 -19.75 -2.29
CA ASN A 309 3.30 -20.07 -1.16
C ASN A 309 4.30 -21.22 -1.37
N ASN A 310 4.44 -21.77 -2.59
CA ASN A 310 5.21 -23.02 -2.82
C ASN A 310 6.08 -23.02 -4.09
N LEU A 311 6.48 -21.85 -4.62
CA LEU A 311 7.38 -21.76 -5.77
C LEU A 311 8.82 -21.46 -5.30
N PRO A 312 9.84 -22.16 -5.84
CA PRO A 312 11.23 -21.81 -5.59
C PRO A 312 11.61 -20.45 -6.18
N ASP A 313 12.62 -19.87 -5.56
CA ASP A 313 12.89 -18.44 -5.48
C ASP A 313 14.19 -18.04 -6.19
N GLY A 314 14.23 -16.83 -6.76
CA GLY A 314 15.46 -16.18 -7.20
C GLY A 314 15.88 -15.07 -6.24
N ASP A 315 17.17 -15.02 -5.85
CA ASP A 315 17.68 -14.05 -4.87
C ASP A 315 18.53 -12.94 -5.50
N SER A 316 18.35 -11.70 -5.02
CA SER A 316 19.29 -10.59 -5.19
C SER A 316 19.78 -10.08 -3.83
N SER A 317 21.06 -9.72 -3.72
CA SER A 317 21.66 -9.18 -2.48
C SER A 317 22.28 -7.81 -2.74
N GLU A 318 21.90 -6.82 -1.94
CA GLU A 318 22.50 -5.47 -1.93
C GLU A 318 23.26 -5.22 -0.61
N ILE A 319 24.44 -4.59 -0.68
CA ILE A 319 25.22 -4.20 0.50
C ILE A 319 24.74 -2.81 0.95
N GLU A 320 24.23 -2.69 2.17
CA GLU A 320 23.83 -1.39 2.73
C GLU A 320 24.97 -0.67 3.44
N THR A 321 25.80 -1.43 4.17
CA THR A 321 26.99 -0.86 4.85
C THR A 321 28.02 -1.95 5.11
N SER A 322 29.31 -1.61 5.01
CA SER A 322 30.45 -2.51 5.17
C SER A 322 31.41 -2.12 6.31
N SER A 323 30.98 -1.22 7.22
CA SER A 323 31.80 -0.71 8.32
C SER A 323 31.08 -0.80 9.67
N VAL A 324 30.42 -1.93 9.92
CA VAL A 324 29.66 -2.19 11.15
C VAL A 324 30.49 -2.93 12.19
N ALA A 325 30.57 -2.41 13.40
CA ALA A 325 31.13 -3.11 14.56
C ALA A 325 30.00 -3.53 15.51
N PHE A 326 29.95 -4.81 15.88
CA PHE A 326 28.87 -5.37 16.71
C PHE A 326 29.33 -5.54 18.15
N PHE A 327 28.47 -5.18 19.10
CA PHE A 327 28.70 -5.25 20.53
C PHE A 327 27.58 -6.00 21.24
N SER A 328 27.95 -6.97 22.09
CA SER A 328 27.01 -7.73 22.90
C SER A 328 27.48 -7.90 24.34
N GLN A 329 26.55 -8.11 25.27
CA GLN A 329 26.88 -8.35 26.69
C GLN A 329 27.80 -9.56 26.92
N THR A 330 27.75 -10.56 26.04
CA THR A 330 28.56 -11.78 26.11
C THR A 330 29.71 -11.79 25.09
N GLY A 331 29.94 -10.65 24.43
CA GLY A 331 30.89 -10.53 23.33
C GLY A 331 32.34 -10.74 23.76
N LYS A 332 33.16 -11.15 22.78
CA LYS A 332 34.61 -11.31 22.92
C LYS A 332 35.31 -10.74 21.68
N PRO A 333 36.44 -10.04 21.81
CA PRO A 333 37.16 -9.76 23.06
C PRO A 333 36.39 -8.86 24.02
N ASN A 334 36.92 -8.70 25.22
CA ASN A 334 36.36 -7.87 26.28
C ASN A 334 37.54 -7.41 27.16
N ASN A 335 38.52 -6.77 26.51
CA ASN A 335 39.86 -6.53 27.02
C ASN A 335 40.25 -5.04 26.99
N GLY A 336 39.27 -4.13 27.00
CA GLY A 336 39.55 -2.70 27.03
C GLY A 336 39.74 -2.08 25.65
N GLY A 337 39.40 -2.78 24.57
CA GLY A 337 39.64 -2.36 23.20
C GLY A 337 41.10 -2.52 22.76
N VAL A 338 41.90 -3.27 23.51
CA VAL A 338 43.33 -3.47 23.22
C VAL A 338 43.51 -4.66 22.26
N GLY A 339 44.26 -4.45 21.18
CA GLY A 339 44.57 -5.53 20.23
C GLY A 339 43.38 -5.97 19.38
N LEU A 340 42.37 -5.12 19.20
CA LEU A 340 41.31 -5.36 18.23
C LEU A 340 41.89 -5.46 16.80
N SER A 341 41.31 -6.35 16.00
CA SER A 341 41.65 -6.60 14.61
C SER A 341 40.38 -6.75 13.76
N MET A 342 40.51 -6.89 12.44
CA MET A 342 39.38 -7.13 11.52
C MET A 342 38.62 -8.46 11.77
N ALA A 343 39.11 -9.32 12.66
CA ALA A 343 38.41 -10.53 13.09
C ALA A 343 37.54 -10.31 14.34
N ASN A 344 37.60 -9.12 14.96
CA ASN A 344 36.88 -8.78 16.18
C ASN A 344 35.74 -7.81 15.88
N CYS A 345 34.74 -7.78 16.76
CA CYS A 345 33.53 -6.95 16.61
C CYS A 345 32.78 -7.22 15.30
N THR A 346 32.85 -8.43 14.75
CA THR A 346 32.01 -8.86 13.63
C THR A 346 30.65 -9.33 14.14
N PHE A 347 29.68 -9.54 13.25
CA PHE A 347 28.40 -10.12 13.65
C PHE A 347 28.55 -11.50 14.32
N GLU A 348 29.45 -12.33 13.79
CA GLU A 348 29.72 -13.68 14.33
C GLU A 348 30.55 -13.64 15.61
N ASN A 349 31.40 -12.62 15.77
CA ASN A 349 32.28 -12.43 16.92
C ASN A 349 32.13 -11.00 17.49
N PRO A 350 30.98 -10.68 18.11
CA PRO A 350 30.72 -9.34 18.61
C PRO A 350 31.65 -9.02 19.79
N CYS A 351 32.04 -7.77 19.93
CA CYS A 351 32.85 -7.28 21.04
C CYS A 351 32.04 -7.19 22.34
N GLY A 352 32.73 -7.34 23.47
CA GLY A 352 32.14 -7.26 24.79
C GLY A 352 32.01 -5.81 25.30
N PRO A 353 31.31 -5.59 26.43
CA PRO A 353 31.07 -4.24 26.93
C PRO A 353 32.32 -3.43 27.26
N THR A 354 33.39 -4.07 27.75
CA THR A 354 34.63 -3.38 28.13
C THR A 354 35.50 -3.00 26.93
N ASP A 355 35.13 -3.40 25.71
CA ASP A 355 35.82 -2.93 24.50
C ASP A 355 35.28 -1.61 23.98
N PHE A 356 34.12 -1.16 24.45
CA PHE A 356 33.61 0.17 24.16
C PHE A 356 34.29 1.23 25.06
N THR A 357 35.57 1.44 24.82
CA THR A 357 36.43 2.41 25.52
C THR A 357 37.02 3.41 24.53
N GLN A 358 37.70 4.46 25.00
CA GLN A 358 38.36 5.40 24.08
C GLN A 358 39.39 4.70 23.18
N THR A 359 40.12 3.72 23.72
CA THR A 359 41.04 2.88 22.94
C THR A 359 40.28 2.12 21.87
N GLY A 360 39.21 1.40 22.22
CA GLY A 360 38.42 0.62 21.28
C GLY A 360 37.78 1.48 20.19
N VAL A 361 37.19 2.62 20.55
CA VAL A 361 36.60 3.58 19.61
C VAL A 361 37.62 4.09 18.58
N ASN A 362 38.84 4.41 19.02
CA ASN A 362 39.92 4.89 18.14
C ASN A 362 40.49 3.78 17.26
N THR A 363 40.69 2.58 17.82
CA THR A 363 41.15 1.42 17.07
C THR A 363 40.14 1.02 16.01
N LEU A 364 38.84 0.98 16.35
CA LEU A 364 37.77 0.70 15.38
C LEU A 364 37.71 1.76 14.29
N ASN A 365 37.91 3.05 14.58
CA ASN A 365 37.97 4.08 13.54
C ASN A 365 39.13 3.88 12.56
N THR A 366 40.21 3.24 13.01
CA THR A 366 41.39 2.94 12.17
C THR A 366 41.15 1.71 11.30
N LEU A 367 40.49 0.70 11.84
CA LEU A 367 40.16 -0.55 11.14
C LEU A 367 38.96 -0.40 10.18
N LEU A 368 37.94 0.35 10.62
CA LEU A 368 36.66 0.58 9.97
C LEU A 368 36.36 2.09 9.99
N PRO A 369 36.89 2.89 9.04
CA PRO A 369 36.62 4.33 8.99
C PRO A 369 35.11 4.65 8.98
N ASN A 370 34.69 5.68 9.71
CA ASN A 370 33.27 6.02 9.91
C ASN A 370 32.45 4.84 10.50
N THR A 371 33.03 4.16 11.48
CA THR A 371 32.45 2.94 12.07
C THR A 371 31.02 3.17 12.56
N VAL A 372 30.11 2.29 12.14
CA VAL A 372 28.76 2.19 12.71
C VAL A 372 28.78 1.12 13.78
N MET A 373 28.57 1.49 15.03
CA MET A 373 28.63 0.58 16.17
C MET A 373 27.23 0.15 16.59
N PHE A 374 26.93 -1.13 16.46
CA PHE A 374 25.64 -1.74 16.79
C PHE A 374 25.71 -2.43 18.14
N PHE A 375 24.80 -2.05 19.05
CA PHE A 375 24.73 -2.57 20.41
C PHE A 375 23.40 -3.27 20.64
N ASN A 376 23.43 -4.52 21.11
CA ASN A 376 22.21 -5.14 21.61
C ASN A 376 21.87 -4.63 23.03
N GLY A 377 20.70 -5.01 23.56
CA GLY A 377 20.29 -4.61 24.90
C GLY A 377 21.30 -5.02 25.98
N GLY A 378 21.45 -4.16 27.00
CA GLY A 378 22.40 -4.38 28.10
C GLY A 378 23.04 -3.07 28.57
N THR A 379 24.12 -3.17 29.35
CA THR A 379 24.85 -1.99 29.86
C THR A 379 26.24 -1.90 29.26
N TYR A 380 26.64 -0.70 28.85
CA TYR A 380 27.93 -0.39 28.25
C TYR A 380 28.53 0.86 28.91
N PRO A 381 29.86 0.94 29.08
CA PRO A 381 30.51 2.15 29.55
C PRO A 381 30.53 3.21 28.44
N ALA A 382 30.15 4.45 28.73
CA ALA A 382 30.38 5.59 27.85
C ALA A 382 31.35 6.55 28.53
N THR A 383 32.52 6.04 28.91
CA THR A 383 33.50 6.79 29.71
C THR A 383 34.90 6.65 29.14
N ASN A 384 35.66 7.75 29.20
CA ASN A 384 37.11 7.75 29.05
C ASN A 384 37.73 8.03 30.43
N GLY A 385 37.85 6.98 31.25
CA GLY A 385 38.19 7.13 32.67
C GLY A 385 37.10 7.87 33.44
N SER A 386 37.42 9.02 34.02
CA SER A 386 36.46 9.90 34.71
C SER A 386 35.83 10.97 33.81
N SER A 387 36.01 10.88 32.48
CA SER A 387 35.51 11.84 31.49
C SER A 387 34.53 11.17 30.52
N ALA A 388 33.82 11.98 29.74
CA ALA A 388 32.99 11.53 28.62
C ALA A 388 33.80 10.76 27.54
N LEU A 389 33.18 9.78 26.90
CA LEU A 389 33.76 9.03 25.78
C LEU A 389 33.67 9.87 24.49
N SER A 390 34.78 10.02 23.76
CA SER A 390 34.79 10.78 22.51
C SER A 390 34.60 9.86 21.32
N LEU A 391 33.58 10.15 20.49
CA LEU A 391 33.41 9.53 19.18
C LEU A 391 34.19 10.30 18.12
N ASN A 392 34.92 9.60 17.25
CA ASN A 392 35.61 10.21 16.13
C ASN A 392 34.60 10.67 15.07
N ASN A 393 34.95 11.69 14.28
CA ASN A 393 34.11 12.18 13.19
C ASN A 393 33.63 11.02 12.28
N GLY A 394 32.33 10.98 11.97
CA GLY A 394 31.72 9.96 11.10
C GLY A 394 31.25 8.69 11.81
N GLN A 395 31.64 8.47 13.08
CA GLN A 395 31.21 7.28 13.83
C GLN A 395 29.78 7.41 14.35
N GLY A 396 29.06 6.29 14.40
CA GLY A 396 27.71 6.23 14.95
C GLY A 396 27.54 5.13 15.99
N VAL A 397 26.65 5.35 16.94
CA VAL A 397 26.24 4.40 17.99
C VAL A 397 24.74 4.15 17.84
N PHE A 398 24.37 2.90 17.58
CA PHE A 398 23.00 2.49 17.35
C PHE A 398 22.61 1.38 18.32
N GLY A 399 21.54 1.61 19.07
CA GLY A 399 20.88 0.56 19.83
C GLY A 399 19.98 -0.28 18.95
N MET A 400 20.25 -1.58 18.93
CA MET A 400 19.56 -2.55 18.11
C MET A 400 18.87 -3.61 18.96
N ASN A 401 17.85 -4.26 18.40
CA ASN A 401 17.25 -5.44 19.00
C ASN A 401 18.27 -6.60 19.12
N ALA A 402 17.88 -7.68 19.79
CA ALA A 402 18.80 -8.76 20.16
C ALA A 402 19.55 -9.41 18.97
N ASN A 403 18.95 -9.40 17.78
CA ASN A 403 19.53 -9.96 16.54
C ASN A 403 20.02 -8.88 15.56
N TYR A 404 20.11 -7.63 15.99
CA TYR A 404 20.56 -6.47 15.20
C TYR A 404 19.73 -6.12 13.96
N SER A 405 18.57 -6.75 13.75
CA SER A 405 17.78 -6.57 12.53
C SER A 405 17.01 -5.25 12.48
N ALA A 406 16.76 -4.63 13.64
CA ALA A 406 16.04 -3.37 13.77
C ALA A 406 16.50 -2.56 14.98
N ALA A 407 16.21 -1.26 14.99
CA ALA A 407 16.46 -0.37 16.12
C ALA A 407 15.71 -0.82 17.38
N ALA A 408 16.35 -0.71 18.54
CA ALA A 408 15.75 -1.03 19.82
C ALA A 408 14.76 0.05 20.29
N SER A 409 13.75 -0.36 21.05
CA SER A 409 12.75 0.55 21.62
C SER A 409 12.49 0.26 23.10
N GLY A 410 11.98 1.27 23.81
CA GLY A 410 11.66 1.18 25.23
C GLY A 410 12.85 0.72 26.08
N ALA A 411 12.60 -0.25 26.98
CA ALA A 411 13.61 -0.80 27.89
C ALA A 411 14.61 -1.76 27.22
N ALA A 412 14.39 -2.15 25.96
CA ALA A 412 15.31 -3.02 25.22
C ALA A 412 16.52 -2.27 24.66
N ARG A 413 16.51 -0.94 24.68
CA ARG A 413 17.64 -0.10 24.25
C ARG A 413 18.88 -0.38 25.11
N PRO A 414 20.10 -0.38 24.54
CA PRO A 414 21.32 -0.40 25.32
C PRO A 414 21.41 0.82 26.23
N GLN A 415 21.84 0.57 27.46
CA GLN A 415 22.13 1.60 28.45
C GLN A 415 23.62 1.92 28.45
N PHE A 416 23.95 3.18 28.25
CA PHE A 416 25.30 3.71 28.29
C PHE A 416 25.50 4.52 29.56
N ASN A 417 26.30 3.98 30.49
CA ASN A 417 26.68 4.66 31.71
C ASN A 417 27.85 5.60 31.42
N GLY A 418 27.61 6.92 31.36
CA GLY A 418 28.67 7.90 31.08
C GLY A 418 28.17 9.12 30.32
N ALA A 419 28.92 9.59 29.32
CA ALA A 419 28.57 10.74 28.48
C ALA A 419 29.33 10.69 27.15
N PHE A 420 28.88 11.45 26.15
CA PHE A 420 29.50 11.50 24.83
C PHE A 420 30.08 12.86 24.48
N LEU A 421 31.26 12.87 23.90
CA LEU A 421 31.83 13.99 23.15
C LEU A 421 31.81 13.65 21.67
N LEU A 422 31.15 14.49 20.87
CA LEU A 422 30.94 14.24 19.44
C LEU A 422 31.86 15.17 18.63
N ALA A 423 32.85 14.58 17.96
CA ALA A 423 33.90 15.32 17.26
C ALA A 423 33.53 15.77 15.83
N GLY A 424 32.42 15.30 15.27
CA GLY A 424 32.04 15.60 13.88
C GLY A 424 30.69 15.00 13.51
N ASN A 425 30.50 14.53 12.28
CA ASN A 425 29.27 13.89 11.76
C ASN A 425 28.96 12.59 12.52
N ASN A 426 28.52 12.69 13.77
CA ASN A 426 28.25 11.56 14.64
C ASN A 426 26.75 11.31 14.77
N THR A 427 26.38 10.05 14.97
CA THR A 427 25.00 9.64 15.20
C THR A 427 24.88 8.87 16.51
N LEU A 428 23.88 9.21 17.31
CA LEU A 428 23.44 8.48 18.48
C LEU A 428 21.97 8.12 18.26
N ASP A 429 21.64 6.83 18.14
CA ASP A 429 20.27 6.39 17.89
C ASP A 429 19.86 5.27 18.84
N SER A 430 18.63 5.35 19.36
CA SER A 430 17.97 4.25 20.06
C SER A 430 18.71 3.80 21.32
N LEU A 431 19.22 4.73 22.11
CA LEU A 431 19.98 4.43 23.33
C LEU A 431 19.34 5.00 24.60
N ILE A 432 19.78 4.49 25.75
CA ILE A 432 19.55 5.10 27.07
C ILE A 432 20.91 5.61 27.55
N LEU A 433 21.04 6.89 27.83
CA LEU A 433 22.27 7.50 28.35
C LEU A 433 22.03 7.92 29.80
N ASN A 434 22.82 7.40 30.74
CA ASN A 434 22.63 7.65 32.17
C ASN A 434 23.94 7.99 32.90
N ASN A 435 23.83 8.81 33.94
CA ASN A 435 24.99 9.35 34.65
C ASN A 435 25.34 8.58 35.93
N SER A 436 25.07 7.27 35.99
CA SER A 436 25.28 6.47 37.20
C SER A 436 26.74 6.44 37.67
N LEU A 437 27.69 6.65 36.76
CA LEU A 437 29.12 6.71 37.05
C LEU A 437 29.65 8.13 37.32
N GLY A 438 28.82 9.18 37.16
CA GLY A 438 29.23 10.57 37.37
C GLY A 438 30.36 11.05 36.45
N ALA A 439 30.53 10.43 35.27
CA ALA A 439 31.66 10.68 34.38
C ALA A 439 31.65 12.08 33.72
N SER A 440 30.50 12.76 33.74
CA SER A 440 30.37 14.13 33.24
C SER A 440 29.12 14.78 33.82
N THR A 441 29.14 16.10 33.96
CA THR A 441 27.93 16.89 34.24
C THR A 441 27.08 17.12 32.99
N ILE A 442 27.69 17.03 31.81
CA ILE A 442 27.08 17.22 30.48
C ILE A 442 26.89 15.84 29.84
N ALA A 443 25.67 15.52 29.38
CA ALA A 443 25.40 14.24 28.75
C ALA A 443 26.03 14.13 27.35
N ILE A 444 25.85 15.15 26.52
CA ILE A 444 26.34 15.21 25.14
C ILE A 444 27.02 16.57 24.92
N GLY A 445 28.31 16.55 24.60
CA GLY A 445 29.08 17.75 24.26
C GLY A 445 29.58 17.73 22.83
N SER A 446 29.65 18.89 22.19
CA SER A 446 30.38 19.05 20.92
C SER A 446 31.01 20.43 20.80
N ASN A 447 32.22 20.48 20.25
CA ASN A 447 32.92 21.69 19.90
C ASN A 447 33.38 21.61 18.44
N GLY A 448 32.67 22.29 17.54
CA GLY A 448 32.93 22.28 16.09
C GLY A 448 32.29 21.12 15.31
N GLY A 449 31.51 20.25 15.96
CA GLY A 449 30.86 19.12 15.30
C GLY A 449 29.75 19.55 14.34
N ARG A 450 29.64 18.89 13.19
CA ARG A 450 28.60 19.20 12.19
C ARG A 450 27.71 18.00 11.98
N ASN A 451 26.43 18.24 11.67
CA ASN A 451 25.44 17.22 11.33
C ASN A 451 25.34 16.11 12.39
N LEU A 452 25.35 16.51 13.66
CA LEU A 452 25.12 15.60 14.76
C LEU A 452 23.67 15.12 14.72
N VAL A 453 23.45 13.82 14.88
CA VAL A 453 22.11 13.24 14.92
C VAL A 453 21.92 12.52 16.24
N ILE A 454 20.94 12.95 17.01
CA ILE A 454 20.50 12.28 18.23
C ILE A 454 19.04 11.91 18.03
N ASN A 455 18.74 10.62 17.99
CA ASN A 455 17.40 10.14 17.66
C ASN A 455 16.93 9.04 18.62
N ASN A 456 15.62 9.00 18.88
CA ASN A 456 14.96 7.91 19.59
C ASN A 456 15.61 7.56 20.95
N SER A 457 16.16 8.54 21.65
CA SER A 457 17.05 8.31 22.80
C SER A 457 16.47 8.82 24.11
N ASN A 458 16.81 8.15 25.21
CA ASN A 458 16.50 8.61 26.56
C ASN A 458 17.78 9.13 27.21
N ILE A 459 17.84 10.41 27.56
CA ILE A 459 19.01 11.07 28.13
C ILE A 459 18.70 11.47 29.56
N GLY A 460 19.45 10.90 30.51
CA GLY A 460 19.25 11.11 31.93
C GLY A 460 17.99 10.42 32.47
N SER A 461 17.90 10.39 33.80
CA SER A 461 16.72 9.91 34.53
C SER A 461 16.54 10.72 35.81
N VAL A 462 15.38 10.59 36.47
CA VAL A 462 15.15 11.23 37.78
C VAL A 462 16.15 10.75 38.83
N ALA A 463 16.58 9.49 38.77
CA ALA A 463 17.53 8.90 39.72
C ALA A 463 18.99 9.28 39.43
N THR A 464 19.34 9.49 38.16
CA THR A 464 20.69 9.83 37.70
C THR A 464 20.65 10.94 36.66
N PRO A 465 20.25 12.17 37.06
CA PRO A 465 20.13 13.28 36.13
C PRO A 465 21.50 13.81 35.71
N TYR A 466 21.57 14.38 34.50
CA TYR A 466 22.68 15.26 34.12
C TYR A 466 22.40 16.68 34.60
N ALA A 467 23.45 17.50 34.73
CA ALA A 467 23.29 18.94 34.98
C ALA A 467 22.92 19.69 33.70
N GLU A 468 23.40 19.20 32.55
CA GLU A 468 23.14 19.71 31.23
C GLU A 468 23.00 18.53 30.26
N ALA A 469 21.97 18.52 29.41
CA ALA A 469 21.80 17.46 28.42
C ALA A 469 22.71 17.65 27.22
N MET A 470 22.81 18.88 26.71
CA MET A 470 23.58 19.18 25.50
C MET A 470 24.33 20.50 25.64
N ASN A 471 25.64 20.44 25.41
CA ASN A 471 26.50 21.62 25.30
C ASN A 471 27.11 21.68 23.89
N LEU A 472 26.61 22.60 23.06
CA LEU A 472 27.00 22.72 21.66
C LEU A 472 27.71 24.05 21.41
N VAL A 473 28.99 24.00 21.07
CA VAL A 473 29.82 25.15 20.72
C VAL A 473 30.26 25.05 19.26
N ASN A 474 29.92 26.04 18.43
CA ASN A 474 30.21 26.06 16.99
C ASN A 474 29.75 24.79 16.25
N ALA A 475 28.61 24.23 16.65
CA ALA A 475 28.17 22.91 16.21
C ALA A 475 26.77 22.92 15.57
N SER A 476 26.45 21.90 14.76
CA SER A 476 25.10 21.69 14.22
C SER A 476 24.55 20.32 14.57
N ALA A 477 23.30 20.27 15.07
CA ALA A 477 22.69 19.05 15.58
C ALA A 477 21.18 18.94 15.29
N SER A 478 20.68 17.71 15.23
CA SER A 478 19.27 17.37 15.36
C SER A 478 19.03 16.46 16.57
N LEU A 479 17.92 16.69 17.26
CA LEU A 479 17.43 15.92 18.40
C LEU A 479 15.97 15.54 18.11
N THR A 480 15.72 14.26 17.84
CA THR A 480 14.39 13.80 17.41
C THR A 480 13.89 12.64 18.25
N ALA A 481 12.57 12.58 18.48
CA ALA A 481 11.89 11.46 19.14
C ALA A 481 12.52 11.06 20.50
N SER A 482 13.06 12.02 21.25
CA SER A 482 13.91 11.77 22.41
C SER A 482 13.30 12.28 23.71
N ASN A 483 13.64 11.62 24.83
CA ASN A 483 13.21 12.03 26.17
C ASN A 483 14.43 12.45 26.98
N ILE A 484 14.40 13.67 27.49
CA ILE A 484 15.52 14.30 28.20
C ILE A 484 15.08 14.64 29.63
N ASN A 485 15.84 14.16 30.62
CA ASN A 485 15.64 14.44 32.04
C ASN A 485 16.92 14.99 32.67
N ILE A 486 16.86 16.23 33.14
CA ILE A 486 18.00 17.01 33.63
C ILE A 486 17.66 17.53 35.03
N ALA A 487 18.67 17.62 35.89
CA ALA A 487 18.59 18.34 37.14
C ALA A 487 19.72 19.36 37.24
N SER A 488 19.38 20.65 37.20
CA SER A 488 20.37 21.73 37.30
C SER A 488 21.13 21.65 38.62
N GLN A 489 22.44 21.87 38.54
CA GLN A 489 23.38 21.91 39.66
C GLN A 489 23.98 23.32 39.75
N ALA A 490 24.50 23.69 40.93
CA ALA A 490 24.93 25.06 41.24
C ALA A 490 25.99 25.69 40.29
N SER A 491 26.65 24.90 39.44
CA SER A 491 27.71 25.34 38.51
C SER A 491 27.26 25.50 37.04
N LEU A 492 26.08 25.01 36.65
CA LEU A 492 25.60 25.06 35.26
C LEU A 492 24.15 25.55 35.21
N GLY A 493 23.95 26.68 34.53
CA GLY A 493 22.69 27.40 34.50
C GLY A 493 21.72 26.97 33.40
N SER A 494 22.07 26.01 32.53
CA SER A 494 21.25 25.68 31.35
C SER A 494 21.06 24.18 31.14
N GLY A 495 19.85 23.76 30.78
CA GLY A 495 19.55 22.37 30.40
C GLY A 495 20.14 22.02 29.03
N ILE A 496 20.01 22.94 28.06
CA ILE A 496 20.69 22.88 26.76
C ILE A 496 21.38 24.22 26.51
N PHE A 497 22.65 24.20 26.14
CA PHE A 497 23.44 25.39 25.81
C PHE A 497 23.91 25.37 24.36
N LEU A 498 23.66 26.49 23.66
CA LEU A 498 24.09 26.74 22.28
C LEU A 498 24.95 28.02 22.23
N SER A 499 26.14 27.92 21.65
CA SER A 499 27.01 29.06 21.35
C SER A 499 27.59 28.94 19.95
N GLY A 500 27.19 29.82 19.02
CA GLY A 500 27.56 29.71 17.60
C GLY A 500 27.03 28.44 16.93
N SER A 501 25.93 27.90 17.43
CA SER A 501 25.46 26.55 17.09
C SER A 501 24.04 26.54 16.54
N SER A 502 23.71 25.53 15.73
CA SER A 502 22.33 25.27 15.30
C SER A 502 21.79 23.96 15.88
N LEU A 503 20.58 23.99 16.42
CA LEU A 503 19.90 22.81 16.95
C LEU A 503 18.46 22.75 16.45
N VAL A 504 18.08 21.62 15.87
CA VAL A 504 16.68 21.28 15.59
C VAL A 504 16.22 20.24 16.60
N VAL A 505 15.15 20.53 17.34
CA VAL A 505 14.49 19.58 18.23
C VAL A 505 13.10 19.29 17.71
N GLN A 506 12.77 18.01 17.51
CA GLN A 506 11.46 17.60 17.03
C GLN A 506 10.89 16.41 17.80
N SER A 507 9.58 16.41 18.05
CA SER A 507 8.86 15.28 18.65
C SER A 507 9.49 14.76 19.94
N SER A 508 10.03 15.66 20.76
CA SER A 508 10.83 15.30 21.93
C SER A 508 10.20 15.83 23.22
N ASN A 509 10.62 15.29 24.35
CA ASN A 509 10.23 15.78 25.67
C ASN A 509 11.47 16.18 26.45
N ILE A 510 11.53 17.43 26.91
CA ILE A 510 12.63 17.98 27.69
C ILE A 510 12.11 18.38 29.05
N SER A 511 12.67 17.79 30.10
CA SER A 511 12.34 18.09 31.49
C SER A 511 13.59 18.52 32.25
N LEU A 512 13.55 19.73 32.79
CA LEU A 512 14.58 20.31 33.65
C LEU A 512 13.98 20.56 35.04
N VAL A 513 14.55 19.93 36.07
CA VAL A 513 14.16 20.15 37.47
C VAL A 513 15.34 20.73 38.25
N ASN A 514 15.19 21.95 38.75
CA ASN A 514 16.17 22.55 39.63
C ASN A 514 15.72 22.47 41.08
N ALA A 515 16.58 21.96 41.96
CA ALA A 515 16.43 22.01 43.40
C ALA A 515 17.56 22.81 44.08
N SER A 516 18.45 23.42 43.30
CA SER A 516 19.59 24.20 43.77
C SER A 516 19.27 25.70 43.89
N SER A 517 20.20 26.49 44.41
CA SER A 517 20.11 27.96 44.44
C SER A 517 20.47 28.64 43.11
N ALA A 518 20.76 27.89 42.03
CA ALA A 518 21.05 28.45 40.71
C ALA A 518 19.75 28.81 39.94
N SER A 519 19.85 29.76 39.01
CA SER A 519 18.76 30.13 38.09
C SER A 519 18.70 29.13 36.93
N PRO A 520 17.71 28.23 36.86
CA PRO A 520 17.64 27.29 35.77
C PRO A 520 17.14 27.96 34.50
N VAL A 521 17.88 27.79 33.42
CA VAL A 521 17.46 28.09 32.05
C VAL A 521 17.19 26.76 31.34
N GLY A 522 16.01 26.59 30.75
CA GLY A 522 15.71 25.40 29.96
C GLY A 522 16.66 25.27 28.78
N ILE A 523 16.66 26.27 27.91
CA ILE A 523 17.54 26.35 26.73
C ILE A 523 18.16 27.75 26.63
N SER A 524 19.48 27.84 26.48
CA SER A 524 20.23 29.10 26.36
C SER A 524 20.95 29.20 25.02
N LEU A 525 20.75 30.30 24.31
CA LEU A 525 21.36 30.60 23.02
C LEU A 525 22.25 31.84 23.10
N THR A 526 23.46 31.73 22.56
CA THR A 526 24.44 32.82 22.49
C THR A 526 25.20 32.83 21.16
N ASN A 527 25.87 33.94 20.84
CA ASN A 527 26.88 34.02 19.77
C ASN A 527 26.39 33.54 18.38
N ASN A 528 25.28 34.09 17.86
CA ASN A 528 24.68 33.70 16.57
C ASN A 528 24.19 32.25 16.53
N SER A 529 23.54 31.79 17.59
CA SER A 529 22.95 30.45 17.62
C SER A 529 21.54 30.43 17.00
N LEU A 530 21.14 29.27 16.49
CA LEU A 530 19.82 29.02 15.94
C LEU A 530 19.18 27.81 16.64
N LEU A 531 17.98 28.00 17.18
CA LEU A 531 17.15 26.91 17.70
C LEU A 531 15.89 26.77 16.84
N THR A 532 15.55 25.54 16.51
CA THR A 532 14.21 25.19 16.02
C THR A 532 13.60 24.16 16.97
N LEU A 533 12.45 24.46 17.55
CA LEU A 533 11.62 23.52 18.32
C LEU A 533 10.35 23.21 17.52
N ALA A 534 10.03 21.94 17.32
CA ALA A 534 8.81 21.53 16.64
C ALA A 534 8.15 20.35 17.37
N ASP A 535 6.83 20.40 17.58
CA ASP A 535 6.04 19.29 18.13
C ASP A 535 6.64 18.69 19.41
N THR A 536 7.21 19.55 20.27
CA THR A 536 8.04 19.18 21.41
C THR A 536 7.39 19.65 22.71
N SER A 537 7.74 19.04 23.84
CA SER A 537 7.44 19.59 25.17
C SER A 537 8.72 20.04 25.90
N LEU A 538 8.68 21.23 26.49
CA LEU A 538 9.76 21.77 27.33
C LEU A 538 9.17 22.16 28.69
N ASN A 539 9.59 21.45 29.74
CA ASN A 539 9.17 21.70 31.11
C ASN A 539 10.37 22.11 31.96
N VAL A 540 10.32 23.31 32.54
CA VAL A 540 11.31 23.84 33.47
C VAL A 540 10.64 24.01 34.83
N THR A 541 11.09 23.24 35.82
CA THR A 541 10.57 23.30 37.19
C THR A 541 11.66 23.74 38.15
N ASN A 542 11.39 24.78 38.93
CA ASN A 542 12.28 25.30 39.93
C ASN A 542 11.67 25.14 41.33
N THR A 543 12.32 24.31 42.12
CA THR A 543 12.03 24.02 43.53
C THR A 543 13.10 24.62 44.45
N GLY A 544 14.08 25.35 43.90
CA GLY A 544 15.13 26.03 44.65
C GLY A 544 14.64 27.25 45.45
N SER A 545 15.52 27.80 46.28
CA SER A 545 15.19 28.84 47.27
C SER A 545 15.58 30.28 46.89
N SER A 546 16.38 30.51 45.84
CA SER A 546 17.01 31.84 45.62
C SER A 546 17.01 32.37 44.18
N ALA A 547 16.36 31.71 43.22
CA ALA A 547 16.66 31.95 41.81
C ALA A 547 15.46 31.95 40.87
N ASN A 548 15.59 32.66 39.76
CA ASN A 548 14.58 32.80 38.71
C ASN A 548 14.63 31.62 37.74
N ALA A 549 13.47 31.11 37.33
CA ALA A 549 13.38 30.07 36.31
C ALA A 549 13.10 30.69 34.94
N ILE A 550 13.84 30.26 33.91
CA ILE A 550 13.69 30.75 32.53
C ILE A 550 13.46 29.55 31.61
N ALA A 551 12.45 29.59 30.73
CA ALA A 551 12.28 28.53 29.72
C ALA A 551 13.36 28.62 28.66
N ILE A 552 13.39 29.75 27.94
CA ILE A 552 14.33 29.97 26.84
C ILE A 552 14.96 31.36 26.99
N GLN A 553 16.29 31.40 26.94
CA GLN A 553 17.08 32.62 26.89
C GLN A 553 17.76 32.74 25.54
N VAL A 554 17.61 33.88 24.87
CA VAL A 554 18.19 34.13 23.55
C VAL A 554 18.95 35.44 23.54
N GLN A 555 20.26 35.38 23.28
CA GLN A 555 21.14 36.54 23.25
C GLN A 555 22.26 36.41 22.21
N GLY A 556 23.02 37.48 21.99
CA GLY A 556 24.17 37.53 21.11
C GLY A 556 23.81 37.31 19.63
N ASN A 557 22.76 37.99 19.15
CA ASN A 557 22.27 37.89 17.76
C ASN A 557 21.81 36.47 17.40
N SER A 558 21.13 35.82 18.34
CA SER A 558 20.63 34.46 18.17
C SER A 558 19.12 34.44 17.91
N THR A 559 18.63 33.35 17.32
CA THR A 559 17.22 33.21 16.92
C THR A 559 16.65 31.88 17.43
N ALA A 560 15.42 31.90 17.95
CA ALA A 560 14.66 30.71 18.25
C ALA A 560 13.32 30.67 17.49
N VAL A 561 13.08 29.62 16.73
CA VAL A 561 11.82 29.35 16.02
C VAL A 561 11.12 28.18 16.67
N ILE A 562 9.89 28.37 17.12
CA ILE A 562 9.15 27.42 17.96
C ILE A 562 7.80 27.15 17.29
N ASN A 563 7.53 25.90 16.93
CA ASN A 563 6.31 25.49 16.24
C ASN A 563 5.59 24.39 17.01
N ASN A 564 4.29 24.55 17.26
CA ASN A 564 3.43 23.54 17.90
C ASN A 564 4.05 22.88 19.15
N THR A 565 4.71 23.69 19.98
CA THR A 565 5.48 23.21 21.13
C THR A 565 4.82 23.67 22.41
N ASP A 566 4.75 22.78 23.40
CA ASP A 566 4.24 23.10 24.73
C ASP A 566 5.42 23.45 25.66
N ILE A 567 5.42 24.66 26.18
CA ILE A 567 6.45 25.19 27.08
C ILE A 567 5.81 25.52 28.43
N ALA A 568 6.31 24.91 29.50
CA ALA A 568 5.90 25.21 30.86
C ALA A 568 7.09 25.59 31.73
N VAL A 569 6.97 26.71 32.46
CA VAL A 569 7.93 27.14 33.49
C VAL A 569 7.20 27.29 34.81
N ASN A 570 7.64 26.56 35.83
CA ASN A 570 7.00 26.54 37.12
C ASN A 570 8.01 26.77 38.25
N SER A 571 7.72 27.72 39.14
CA SER A 571 8.47 27.95 40.37
C SER A 571 7.56 27.84 41.60
N VAL A 572 7.91 26.96 42.56
CA VAL A 572 7.05 26.63 43.71
C VAL A 572 7.33 27.41 45.02
N ASN A 573 8.43 28.17 45.11
CA ASN A 573 8.87 28.84 46.35
C ASN A 573 8.91 30.38 46.28
N GLN A 574 7.83 31.01 45.81
CA GLN A 574 7.78 32.48 45.63
C GLN A 574 8.96 33.03 44.80
N GLN A 575 9.37 32.30 43.74
CA GLN A 575 10.37 32.78 42.78
C GLN A 575 9.70 33.28 41.49
N THR A 576 10.39 34.17 40.76
CA THR A 576 9.89 34.64 39.47
C THR A 576 10.16 33.60 38.40
N SER A 577 9.15 33.31 37.59
CA SER A 577 9.28 32.50 36.38
C SER A 577 9.18 33.40 35.16
N VAL A 578 10.02 33.13 34.16
CA VAL A 578 10.05 33.84 32.89
C VAL A 578 9.92 32.82 31.77
N GLY A 579 8.96 33.01 30.87
CA GLY A 579 8.86 32.19 29.67
C GLY A 579 10.07 32.42 28.77
N PHE A 580 10.16 33.62 28.19
CA PHE A 580 11.24 34.00 27.29
C PHE A 580 12.07 35.18 27.81
N PHE A 581 13.40 35.08 27.75
CA PHE A 581 14.32 36.13 28.17
C PHE A 581 15.23 36.57 27.00
N VAL A 582 15.06 37.81 26.54
CA VAL A 582 15.83 38.42 25.46
C VAL A 582 16.52 39.69 25.98
N PRO A 583 17.80 39.60 26.44
CA PRO A 583 18.50 40.71 27.10
C PRO A 583 19.15 41.72 26.15
N ASP A 584 19.11 41.51 24.83
CA ASP A 584 19.68 42.42 23.83
C ASP A 584 18.67 42.80 22.75
N THR A 585 19.08 43.69 21.83
CA THR A 585 18.19 44.26 20.81
C THR A 585 18.24 43.54 19.45
N VAL A 586 19.08 42.51 19.33
CA VAL A 586 19.40 41.88 18.03
C VAL A 586 18.95 40.42 17.94
N SER A 587 18.57 39.82 19.08
CA SER A 587 18.09 38.45 19.16
C SER A 587 16.56 38.38 19.07
N ASP A 588 16.04 37.28 18.57
CA ASP A 588 14.61 37.12 18.31
C ASP A 588 14.06 35.73 18.64
N ILE A 589 12.77 35.69 18.95
CA ILE A 589 11.99 34.48 19.22
C ILE A 589 10.68 34.56 18.44
N GLU A 590 10.41 33.55 17.63
CA GLU A 590 9.12 33.37 16.97
C GLU A 590 8.45 32.08 17.47
N MET A 591 7.24 32.19 18.02
CA MET A 591 6.44 31.05 18.45
C MET A 591 5.12 30.97 17.69
N LYS A 592 4.88 29.84 17.02
CA LYS A 592 3.70 29.54 16.21
C LYS A 592 3.00 28.28 16.75
N GLY A 593 1.77 28.40 17.21
CA GLY A 593 1.03 27.27 17.79
C GLY A 593 1.57 26.78 19.12
N GLY A 594 0.91 25.78 19.72
CA GLY A 594 1.29 25.22 21.02
C GLY A 594 0.85 26.08 22.22
N SER A 595 1.52 25.90 23.36
CA SER A 595 1.20 26.62 24.59
C SER A 595 2.42 27.13 25.35
N LEU A 596 2.27 28.30 25.99
CA LEU A 596 3.26 28.87 26.91
C LEU A 596 2.60 29.07 28.27
N THR A 597 3.02 28.30 29.26
CA THR A 597 2.50 28.37 30.63
C THR A 597 3.60 28.80 31.60
N VAL A 598 3.38 29.93 32.27
CA VAL A 598 4.30 30.46 33.28
C VAL A 598 3.60 30.51 34.63
N VAL A 599 4.20 29.88 35.64
CA VAL A 599 3.70 29.84 37.02
C VAL A 599 4.82 30.24 37.97
N GLY A 600 4.57 31.25 38.82
CA GLY A 600 5.50 31.74 39.82
C GLY A 600 4.89 32.86 40.67
N THR A 601 5.70 33.81 41.13
CA THR A 601 5.20 35.00 41.85
C THR A 601 4.46 36.00 40.96
N ALA A 602 3.94 37.07 41.58
CA ALA A 602 3.39 38.24 40.90
C ALA A 602 4.37 38.92 39.91
N ASN A 603 5.69 38.76 40.10
CA ASN A 603 6.70 39.31 39.18
C ASN A 603 7.03 38.36 38.01
N SER A 604 6.32 37.23 37.89
CA SER A 604 6.50 36.30 36.77
C SER A 604 5.89 36.89 35.50
N THR A 605 6.48 36.57 34.36
CA THR A 605 6.06 37.11 33.07
C THR A 605 6.21 36.08 31.95
N LEU A 606 5.38 36.20 30.92
CA LEU A 606 5.50 35.41 29.69
C LEU A 606 6.82 35.69 28.98
N PHE A 607 7.28 36.94 28.99
CA PHE A 607 8.58 37.31 28.44
C PHE A 607 9.14 38.58 29.09
N ILE A 608 10.46 38.72 29.02
CA ILE A 608 11.19 39.97 29.25
C ILE A 608 11.97 40.23 27.98
N ASN A 609 11.69 41.37 27.36
CA ASN A 609 12.33 41.81 26.14
C ASN A 609 12.88 43.22 26.34
N PHE A 610 14.20 43.39 26.18
CA PHE A 610 14.85 44.71 26.18
C PHE A 610 14.99 45.29 24.76
N ALA A 611 14.53 44.56 23.74
CA ALA A 611 14.49 44.93 22.34
C ALA A 611 13.18 45.64 21.93
N PRO A 612 13.07 46.10 20.67
CA PRO A 612 11.79 46.50 20.09
C PRO A 612 10.74 45.36 20.19
N PRO A 613 9.43 45.70 20.20
CA PRO A 613 8.35 44.72 20.34
C PRO A 613 8.29 43.67 19.21
N GLU A 614 9.02 43.87 18.11
CA GLU A 614 9.07 42.98 16.95
C GLU A 614 9.94 41.73 17.16
N ASN A 615 10.76 41.68 18.23
CA ASN A 615 11.71 40.58 18.44
C ASN A 615 11.10 39.35 19.14
N VAL A 616 9.91 39.44 19.74
CA VAL A 616 9.22 38.29 20.32
C VAL A 616 7.81 38.23 19.71
N VAL A 617 7.61 37.26 18.83
CA VAL A 617 6.39 37.15 18.01
C VAL A 617 5.62 35.89 18.38
N PHE A 618 4.32 36.05 18.65
CA PHE A 618 3.40 34.95 18.91
C PHE A 618 2.34 34.87 17.81
N SER A 619 2.07 33.66 17.31
CA SER A 619 0.98 33.41 16.35
C SER A 619 0.26 32.11 16.68
N GLY A 620 -1.04 32.19 16.99
CA GLY A 620 -1.84 31.00 17.34
C GLY A 620 -1.41 30.27 18.62
N VAL A 621 -0.73 30.96 19.54
CA VAL A 621 -0.20 30.39 20.80
C VAL A 621 -1.19 30.57 21.94
N SER A 622 -1.37 29.53 22.77
CA SER A 622 -2.15 29.60 24.00
C SER A 622 -1.28 29.99 25.20
N CYS A 623 -1.44 31.20 25.72
CA CYS A 623 -0.63 31.70 26.83
C CYS A 623 -1.38 31.69 28.17
N ARG A 624 -0.70 31.22 29.22
CA ARG A 624 -1.20 31.23 30.60
C ARG A 624 -0.15 31.78 31.57
N LEU A 625 -0.57 32.72 32.41
CA LEU A 625 0.25 33.29 33.48
C LEU A 625 -0.47 33.07 34.82
N ASN A 626 0.17 32.35 35.75
CA ASN A 626 -0.38 32.03 37.08
C ASN A 626 -1.82 31.47 37.03
N GLY A 627 -2.08 30.58 36.07
CA GLY A 627 -3.38 29.93 35.86
C GLY A 627 -4.41 30.76 35.08
N SER A 628 -4.14 32.04 34.80
CA SER A 628 -5.02 32.90 34.02
C SER A 628 -4.67 32.86 32.54
N ILE A 629 -5.67 32.87 31.66
CA ILE A 629 -5.48 32.95 30.21
C ILE A 629 -5.09 34.38 29.82
N VAL A 630 -4.03 34.53 29.05
CA VAL A 630 -3.53 35.83 28.56
C VAL A 630 -3.84 35.95 27.06
N VAL A 631 -4.74 36.87 26.71
CA VAL A 631 -5.17 37.07 25.31
C VAL A 631 -4.01 37.69 24.51
N ASN A 632 -3.71 37.12 23.34
CA ASN A 632 -2.62 37.53 22.45
C ASN A 632 -1.21 37.44 23.07
N CYS A 633 -1.04 36.77 24.22
CA CYS A 633 0.24 36.67 24.93
C CYS A 633 0.88 38.03 25.27
N ILE A 634 0.10 39.11 25.29
CA ILE A 634 0.55 40.45 25.69
C ILE A 634 0.45 40.53 27.21
N PRO A 635 1.51 40.95 27.93
CA PRO A 635 1.55 40.95 29.40
C PRO A 635 0.43 41.77 30.06
#